data_AF-A0A9E2Q3K0-F1
#
_entry.id   AF-A0A9E2Q3K0-F1
#
_cell.length_a   1.000
_cell.length_b   1.000
_cell.length_c   1.000
_cell.angle_alpha   90.00
_cell.angle_beta   90.00
_cell.angle_gamma   90.00
#
_symmetry.space_group_name_H-M   'P 1'
#
loop_
_entity.id
_entity.type
_entity.pdbx_description
1 polymer ?
#
loop_
_entity_poly.entity_id
_entity_poly.type
_entity_poly.pdbx_seq_one_letter_code
_entity_poly.pdbx_strand_id
1 'polypeptide(L)'
;MTKTAATAHAVNPLVSVLPEHDVATDRERARRRRVLRLASVLLAVEVWVIGRELAGLPVVPALPALDPLVVVPSLFFVALLVLMVVMQFGGSRSPHVTFRPEQMDVALADVVGIDPIVEDVRRSIDLFRTHRQFADQMGGTARRGLLFEG
;
A
#
# COMPACT_ATOMS: atom_id res chain seq x y z
N MET A 1 4.66 -62.34 -6.94
CA MET A 1 6.10 -62.01 -7.11
C MET A 1 6.17 -61.21 -8.40
N THR A 2 6.46 -59.91 -8.48
CA THR A 2 7.32 -59.03 -7.69
C THR A 2 6.80 -57.59 -7.79
N LYS A 3 6.76 -56.93 -6.62
CA LYS A 3 6.63 -55.49 -6.37
C LYS A 3 7.94 -54.82 -6.80
N THR A 4 7.97 -53.53 -7.21
CA THR A 4 8.96 -52.49 -6.79
C THR A 4 8.76 -51.16 -7.55
N ALA A 5 8.39 -50.13 -6.77
CA ALA A 5 8.68 -48.67 -6.82
C ALA A 5 8.47 -47.91 -8.15
N ALA A 6 7.56 -46.93 -8.32
CA ALA A 6 7.04 -45.87 -7.44
C ALA A 6 8.13 -44.94 -6.87
N THR A 7 8.83 -44.22 -7.75
CA THR A 7 9.65 -43.06 -7.37
C THR A 7 8.74 -41.84 -7.23
N ALA A 8 8.09 -41.73 -6.08
CA ALA A 8 7.39 -40.52 -5.67
C ALA A 8 8.42 -39.42 -5.43
N HIS A 9 8.30 -38.34 -6.20
CA HIS A 9 8.97 -37.06 -5.95
C HIS A 9 8.64 -36.64 -4.52
N ALA A 10 9.61 -36.70 -3.62
CA ALA A 10 9.48 -36.18 -2.26
C ALA A 10 9.46 -34.65 -2.32
N VAL A 11 8.30 -34.09 -2.65
CA VAL A 11 7.97 -32.69 -2.36
C VAL A 11 7.97 -32.57 -0.84
N ASN A 12 8.90 -31.79 -0.31
CA ASN A 12 9.07 -31.57 1.12
C ASN A 12 7.75 -31.05 1.72
N PRO A 13 7.07 -31.81 2.61
CA PRO A 13 5.76 -31.42 3.14
C PRO A 13 5.82 -30.18 4.05
N LEU A 14 7.03 -29.76 4.46
CA LEU A 14 7.22 -28.60 5.34
C LEU A 14 6.91 -27.25 4.68
N VAL A 15 6.83 -27.17 3.35
CA VAL A 15 6.46 -25.92 2.64
C VAL A 15 4.94 -25.82 2.40
N SER A 16 4.21 -26.93 2.54
CA SER A 16 2.78 -27.00 2.18
C SER A 16 1.79 -26.58 3.28
N VAL A 17 2.27 -26.07 4.43
CA VAL A 17 1.43 -25.73 5.60
C VAL A 17 1.63 -24.29 6.08
N LEU A 18 2.05 -23.38 5.19
CA LEU A 18 1.88 -21.95 5.48
C LEU A 18 0.50 -21.56 4.94
N PRO A 19 -0.49 -21.26 5.81
CA PRO A 19 -1.82 -20.88 5.36
C PRO A 19 -1.66 -19.72 4.38
N GLU A 20 -2.27 -19.82 3.19
CA GLU A 20 -2.26 -18.78 2.17
C GLU A 20 -2.55 -17.45 2.84
N HIS A 21 -1.50 -16.65 3.06
CA HIS A 21 -1.65 -15.41 3.78
C HIS A 21 -2.40 -14.49 2.84
N ASP A 22 -3.68 -14.25 3.13
CA ASP A 22 -4.54 -13.48 2.28
C ASP A 22 -4.11 -12.01 2.28
N VAL A 23 -3.24 -11.67 1.32
CA VAL A 23 -2.75 -10.32 1.06
C VAL A 23 -3.92 -9.36 0.79
N ALA A 24 -5.08 -9.86 0.33
CA ALA A 24 -6.27 -9.04 0.15
C ALA A 24 -6.82 -8.56 1.49
N THR A 25 -6.93 -9.45 2.49
CA THR A 25 -7.37 -9.09 3.84
C THR A 25 -6.43 -8.07 4.50
N ASP A 26 -5.11 -8.25 4.35
CA ASP A 26 -4.14 -7.30 4.92
C ASP A 26 -4.15 -5.94 4.23
N ARG A 27 -4.35 -5.89 2.91
CA ARG A 27 -4.55 -4.63 2.18
C ARG A 27 -5.81 -3.91 2.66
N GLU A 28 -6.90 -4.64 2.85
CA GLU A 28 -8.15 -4.04 3.29
C GLU A 28 -8.07 -3.50 4.72
N ARG A 29 -7.37 -4.19 5.63
CA ARG A 29 -7.10 -3.67 6.99
C ARG A 29 -6.32 -2.35 6.95
N ALA A 30 -5.30 -2.23 6.10
CA ALA A 30 -4.52 -1.00 5.97
C ALA A 30 -5.35 0.15 5.38
N ARG A 31 -6.15 -0.13 4.35
CA ARG A 31 -7.10 0.83 3.76
C ARG A 31 -8.11 1.31 4.79
N ARG A 32 -8.74 0.38 5.51
CA ARG A 32 -9.74 0.66 6.55
C ARG A 32 -9.17 1.53 7.67
N ARG A 33 -7.94 1.25 8.15
CA ARG A 33 -7.27 2.09 9.16
C ARG A 33 -7.07 3.53 8.70
N ARG A 34 -6.65 3.73 7.45
CA ARG A 34 -6.45 5.08 6.88
C ARG A 34 -7.78 5.83 6.76
N VAL A 35 -8.82 5.16 6.28
CA VAL A 35 -10.16 5.74 6.15
C VAL A 35 -10.73 6.08 7.52
N LEU A 36 -10.65 5.17 8.49
CA LEU A 36 -11.13 5.42 9.84
C LEU A 36 -10.38 6.56 10.53
N ARG A 37 -9.06 6.67 10.32
CA ARG A 37 -8.28 7.78 10.87
C ARG A 37 -8.68 9.12 10.25
N LEU A 38 -8.90 9.17 8.93
CA LEU A 38 -9.37 10.38 8.27
C LEU A 38 -10.79 10.75 8.74
N ALA A 39 -11.68 9.76 8.79
CA ALA A 39 -13.05 9.93 9.27
C ALA A 39 -13.08 10.39 10.74
N SER A 40 -12.22 9.84 11.60
CA SER A 40 -12.16 10.25 13.01
C SER A 40 -11.66 11.68 13.16
N VAL A 41 -10.70 12.12 12.34
CA VAL A 41 -10.21 13.51 12.36
C VAL A 41 -11.30 14.46 11.88
N LEU A 42 -11.97 14.14 10.77
CA LEU A 42 -13.11 14.91 10.26
C LEU A 42 -14.22 15.01 11.30
N LEU A 43 -14.60 13.89 11.90
CA LEU A 43 -15.67 13.83 12.91
C LEU A 43 -15.28 14.61 14.17
N ALA A 44 -14.02 14.55 14.61
CA ALA A 44 -13.54 15.36 15.73
C ALA A 44 -13.62 16.87 15.45
N VAL A 45 -13.26 17.30 14.24
CA VAL A 45 -13.39 18.70 13.81
C VAL A 45 -14.86 19.11 13.78
N GLU A 46 -15.73 18.27 13.21
CA GLU A 46 -17.16 18.54 13.10
C GLU A 46 -17.84 18.64 14.48
N VAL A 47 -17.55 17.69 15.39
CA VAL A 47 -18.03 17.73 16.78
C VAL A 47 -17.53 18.97 17.50
N TRP A 48 -16.28 19.39 17.26
CA TRP A 48 -15.74 20.62 17.86
C TRP A 48 -16.49 21.87 17.38
N VAL A 49 -16.78 21.98 16.07
CA VAL A 49 -17.53 23.10 15.51
C VAL A 49 -18.95 23.15 16.08
N ILE A 50 -19.67 22.01 16.05
CA ILE A 50 -21.05 21.92 16.57
C ILE A 50 -21.08 22.22 18.07
N GLY A 51 -20.15 21.66 18.84
CA GLY A 51 -20.06 21.90 20.28
C GLY A 51 -19.80 23.36 20.63
N ARG A 52 -18.98 24.06 19.82
CA ARG A 52 -18.74 25.50 19.97
C ARG A 52 -19.99 26.32 19.65
N GLU A 53 -20.69 26.00 18.57
CA GLU A 53 -21.93 26.67 18.16
C GLU A 53 -23.05 26.50 19.20
N LEU A 54 -23.25 25.28 19.73
CA LEU A 54 -24.24 25.00 20.78
C LEU A 54 -23.93 25.71 22.11
N ALA A 55 -22.64 25.91 22.43
CA ALA A 55 -22.21 26.63 23.62
C ALA A 55 -22.27 28.16 23.46
N GLY A 56 -22.74 28.66 22.32
CA GLY A 56 -22.77 30.10 22.01
C GLY A 56 -21.37 30.73 21.94
N LEU A 57 -20.33 29.89 21.81
CA LEU A 57 -18.95 30.34 21.70
C LEU A 57 -18.62 30.54 20.23
N PRO A 58 -18.04 31.69 19.85
CA PRO A 58 -17.71 31.94 18.45
C PRO A 58 -16.68 30.91 17.97
N VAL A 59 -17.00 30.13 16.94
CA VAL A 59 -16.10 29.14 16.32
C VAL A 59 -14.87 29.83 15.74
N VAL A 60 -15.07 31.06 15.27
CA VAL A 60 -14.06 31.94 14.68
C VAL A 60 -13.87 33.13 15.62
N PRO A 61 -12.63 33.52 16.00
CA PRO A 61 -12.42 34.73 16.80
C PRO A 61 -13.11 35.92 16.11
N ALA A 62 -13.74 36.80 16.90
CA ALA A 62 -14.39 38.00 16.38
C ALA A 62 -13.38 38.78 15.54
N LEU A 63 -13.57 38.76 14.22
CA LEU A 63 -12.69 39.46 13.31
C LEU A 63 -12.90 40.96 13.57
N PRO A 64 -11.84 41.75 13.78
CA PRO A 64 -11.97 43.21 13.81
C PRO A 64 -12.61 43.65 12.49
N ALA A 65 -13.31 44.79 12.49
CA ALA A 65 -13.86 45.35 11.26
C ALA A 65 -12.72 45.63 10.28
N LEU A 66 -12.49 44.72 9.35
CA LEU A 66 -11.46 44.79 8.32
C LEU A 66 -12.06 45.50 7.11
N ASP A 67 -11.35 46.50 6.59
CA ASP A 67 -11.75 47.22 5.38
C ASP A 67 -11.82 46.24 4.19
N PRO A 68 -12.97 46.14 3.48
CA PRO A 68 -13.11 45.32 2.28
C PRO A 68 -12.02 45.55 1.23
N LEU A 69 -11.46 46.77 1.16
CA LEU A 69 -10.39 47.13 0.24
C LEU A 69 -9.08 46.37 0.53
N VAL A 70 -8.86 45.95 1.76
CA VAL A 70 -7.69 45.15 2.18
C VAL A 70 -8.01 43.66 2.11
N VAL A 71 -9.20 43.25 2.53
CA VAL A 71 -9.59 41.83 2.62
C VAL A 71 -9.62 41.16 1.24
N VAL A 72 -10.16 41.83 0.23
CA VAL A 72 -10.34 41.23 -1.10
C VAL A 72 -9.00 40.89 -1.77
N PRO A 73 -8.01 41.80 -1.87
CA PRO A 73 -6.68 41.46 -2.39
C PRO A 73 -5.97 40.40 -1.54
N SER A 74 -6.05 40.49 -0.21
CA SER A 74 -5.43 39.49 0.67
C SER A 74 -5.98 38.08 0.45
N LEU A 75 -7.31 37.94 0.34
CA LEU A 75 -7.95 36.65 0.04
C LEU A 75 -7.52 36.11 -1.32
N PHE A 76 -7.40 36.97 -2.33
CA PHE A 76 -6.93 36.58 -3.66
C PHE A 76 -5.51 35.98 -3.62
N PHE A 77 -4.57 36.64 -2.93
CA PHE A 77 -3.21 36.12 -2.79
C PHE A 77 -3.17 34.84 -1.95
N VAL A 78 -3.94 34.76 -0.87
CA VAL A 78 -4.06 33.53 -0.08
C VAL A 78 -4.60 32.38 -0.94
N ALA A 79 -5.61 32.62 -1.77
CA ALA A 79 -6.16 31.62 -2.68
C ALA A 79 -5.12 31.15 -3.70
N LEU A 80 -4.33 32.05 -4.29
CA LEU A 80 -3.23 31.70 -5.17
C LEU A 80 -2.15 30.86 -4.47
N LEU A 81 -1.81 31.20 -3.23
CA LEU A 81 -0.81 30.50 -2.44
C LEU A 81 -1.30 29.08 -2.09
N VAL A 82 -2.56 28.95 -1.68
CA VAL A 82 -3.21 27.64 -1.45
C VAL A 82 -3.20 26.81 -2.74
N LEU A 83 -3.56 27.41 -3.88
CA LEU A 83 -3.55 26.73 -5.17
C LEU A 83 -2.15 26.20 -5.52
N MET A 84 -1.10 27.02 -5.33
CA MET A 84 0.28 26.59 -5.53
C MET A 84 0.66 25.41 -4.64
N VAL A 85 0.31 25.47 -3.35
CA VAL A 85 0.61 24.41 -2.40
C VAL A 85 -0.09 23.11 -2.80
N VAL A 86 -1.37 23.18 -3.18
CA VAL A 86 -2.13 22.02 -3.65
C VAL A 86 -1.48 21.38 -4.88
N MET A 87 -1.06 22.19 -5.86
CA MET A 87 -0.38 21.68 -7.05
C MET A 87 0.97 21.02 -6.73
N GLN A 88 1.73 21.57 -5.78
CA GLN A 88 3.01 21.00 -5.34
C GLN A 88 2.86 19.60 -4.72
N PHE A 89 1.78 19.37 -3.97
CA PHE A 89 1.47 18.04 -3.41
C PHE A 89 0.94 17.05 -4.47
N GLY A 90 0.40 17.52 -5.60
CA GLY A 90 -0.11 16.68 -6.67
C GLY A 90 0.98 16.01 -7.52
N GLY A 91 2.13 16.68 -7.70
CA GLY A 91 3.18 16.26 -8.65
C GLY A 91 4.24 15.30 -8.14
N SER A 92 4.28 14.96 -6.84
CA SER A 92 5.42 14.22 -6.25
C SER A 92 5.36 12.69 -6.44
N ARG A 93 4.43 12.16 -7.24
CA ARG A 93 4.39 10.73 -7.54
C ARG A 93 5.35 10.43 -8.68
N SER A 94 6.55 9.96 -8.34
CA SER A 94 7.52 9.47 -9.33
C SER A 94 6.81 8.50 -10.31
N PRO A 95 6.99 8.65 -11.64
CA PRO A 95 6.33 7.83 -12.66
C PRO A 95 6.77 6.36 -12.60
N HIS A 96 6.25 5.61 -11.62
CA HIS A 96 6.43 4.16 -11.57
C HIS A 96 5.29 3.53 -12.34
N VAL A 97 5.57 3.12 -13.58
CA VAL A 97 4.63 2.29 -14.34
C VAL A 97 4.53 0.95 -13.62
N THR A 98 3.34 0.64 -13.11
CA THR A 98 3.06 -0.65 -12.50
C THR A 98 2.53 -1.57 -13.60
N PHE A 99 3.20 -2.70 -13.84
CA PHE A 99 2.67 -3.75 -14.70
C PHE A 99 1.81 -4.71 -13.88
N ARG A 100 0.60 -4.97 -14.35
CA ARG A 100 -0.30 -5.94 -13.72
C ARG A 100 -0.10 -7.30 -14.40
N PRO A 101 -0.31 -8.42 -13.70
CA PRO A 101 -0.16 -9.74 -14.29
C PRO A 101 -1.00 -9.93 -15.57
N GLU A 102 -2.21 -9.34 -15.61
CA GLU A 102 -3.10 -9.34 -16.78
C GLU A 102 -2.59 -8.55 -18.00
N GLN A 103 -1.53 -7.75 -17.82
CA GLN A 103 -0.88 -6.99 -18.90
C GLN A 103 0.37 -7.69 -19.43
N MET A 104 0.72 -8.89 -18.91
CA MET A 104 1.87 -9.66 -19.38
C MET A 104 1.41 -10.77 -20.31
N ASP A 105 1.91 -10.76 -21.54
CA ASP A 105 1.55 -11.74 -22.57
C ASP A 105 2.25 -13.10 -22.39
N VAL A 106 3.27 -13.17 -21.52
CA VAL A 106 4.13 -14.36 -21.34
C VAL A 106 4.16 -14.76 -19.87
N ALA A 107 3.93 -16.05 -19.62
CA ALA A 107 3.98 -16.66 -18.29
C ALA A 107 5.27 -17.46 -18.06
N LEU A 108 5.58 -17.78 -16.81
CA LEU A 108 6.70 -18.67 -16.45
C LEU A 108 6.53 -20.08 -17.05
N ALA A 109 5.31 -20.48 -17.43
CA ALA A 109 5.05 -21.76 -18.07
C ALA A 109 5.50 -21.80 -19.55
N ASP A 110 5.68 -20.62 -20.16
CA ASP A 110 6.05 -20.50 -21.58
C ASP A 110 7.57 -20.51 -21.79
N VAL A 111 8.36 -20.59 -20.71
CA VAL A 111 9.83 -20.62 -20.76
C VAL A 111 10.32 -22.02 -21.10
N VAL A 112 11.18 -22.13 -22.10
CA VAL A 112 11.72 -23.41 -22.59
C VAL A 112 13.24 -23.45 -22.43
N GLY A 113 13.77 -24.59 -21.97
CA GLY A 113 15.21 -24.89 -21.99
C GLY A 113 16.01 -24.42 -20.78
N ILE A 114 15.34 -23.87 -19.75
CA ILE A 114 16.00 -23.33 -18.54
C ILE A 114 15.24 -23.72 -17.25
N ASP A 115 14.77 -24.96 -17.18
CA ASP A 115 13.91 -25.45 -16.08
C ASP A 115 14.50 -25.26 -14.66
N PRO A 116 15.81 -25.48 -14.41
CA PRO A 116 16.37 -25.29 -13.08
C PRO A 116 16.24 -23.83 -12.59
N ILE A 117 16.40 -22.87 -13.49
CA ILE A 117 16.34 -21.44 -13.16
C ILE A 117 14.89 -21.01 -12.96
N VAL A 118 13.96 -21.52 -13.78
CA VAL A 118 12.52 -21.28 -13.59
C VAL A 118 12.07 -21.77 -12.21
N GLU A 119 12.57 -22.93 -11.76
CA GLU A 119 12.23 -23.46 -10.43
C GLU A 119 12.80 -22.61 -9.29
N ASP A 120 14.03 -22.14 -9.41
CA ASP A 120 14.62 -21.22 -8.42
C ASP A 120 13.90 -19.86 -8.37
N VAL A 121 13.42 -19.36 -9.53
CA VAL A 121 12.58 -18.16 -9.61
C VAL A 121 11.25 -18.39 -8.90
N ARG A 122 10.58 -19.53 -9.16
CA ARG A 122 9.31 -19.88 -8.49
C ARG A 122 9.48 -19.91 -6.97
N ARG A 123 10.50 -20.60 -6.47
CA ARG A 123 10.81 -20.66 -5.03
C ARG A 123 11.04 -19.27 -4.43
N SER A 124 11.73 -18.41 -5.17
CA SER A 124 12.04 -17.06 -4.69
C SER A 124 10.81 -16.14 -4.70
N ILE A 125 9.93 -16.23 -5.70
CA ILE A 125 8.65 -15.50 -5.74
C ILE A 125 7.77 -15.93 -4.55
N ASP A 126 7.72 -17.22 -4.26
CA ASP A 126 6.97 -17.75 -3.12
C ASP A 126 7.49 -17.20 -1.78
N LEU A 127 8.81 -17.22 -1.60
CA LEU A 127 9.47 -16.59 -0.45
C LEU A 127 9.11 -15.09 -0.33
N PHE A 128 9.10 -14.35 -1.44
CA PHE A 128 8.76 -12.91 -1.44
C PHE A 128 7.28 -12.65 -1.11
N ARG A 129 6.37 -13.52 -1.56
CA ARG A 129 4.95 -13.42 -1.21
C ARG A 129 4.74 -13.60 0.29
N THR A 130 5.49 -14.52 0.91
CA THR A 130 5.34 -14.92 2.31
C THR A 130 6.35 -14.22 3.26
N HIS A 131 7.00 -13.15 2.80
CA HIS A 131 8.07 -12.47 3.53
C HIS A 131 7.70 -11.99 4.95
N ARG A 132 6.45 -11.61 5.20
CA ARG A 132 5.99 -11.16 6.53
C ARG A 132 6.01 -12.31 7.53
N GLN A 133 5.42 -13.43 7.15
CA GLN A 133 5.39 -14.62 7.98
C GLN A 133 6.80 -15.17 8.22
N PHE A 134 7.67 -15.10 7.21
CA PHE A 134 9.08 -15.45 7.38
C PHE A 134 9.77 -14.56 8.40
N ALA A 135 9.55 -13.24 8.35
CA ALA A 135 10.13 -12.31 9.33
C ALA A 135 9.59 -12.56 10.75
N ASP A 136 8.30 -12.81 10.89
CA ASP A 136 7.64 -13.01 12.19
C ASP A 136 8.04 -14.35 12.84
N GLN A 137 8.20 -15.42 12.06
CA GLN A 137 8.51 -16.76 12.58
C GLN A 137 10.02 -17.01 12.72
N MET A 138 10.84 -16.52 11.80
CA MET A 138 12.28 -16.81 11.74
C MET A 138 13.15 -15.66 12.29
N GLY A 139 12.56 -14.51 12.60
CA GLY A 139 13.28 -13.35 13.18
C GLY A 139 14.31 -12.69 12.25
N GLY A 140 14.30 -13.03 10.96
CA GLY A 140 15.25 -12.55 9.95
C GLY A 140 14.62 -11.62 8.91
N THR A 141 15.44 -10.85 8.20
CA THR A 141 14.99 -10.02 7.07
C THR A 141 14.98 -10.83 5.77
N ALA A 142 13.81 -10.99 5.16
CA ALA A 142 13.69 -11.64 3.85
C ALA A 142 14.44 -10.84 2.76
N ARG A 143 15.04 -11.55 1.79
CA ARG A 143 15.62 -10.92 0.59
C ARG A 143 14.53 -10.16 -0.17
N ARG A 144 14.89 -9.03 -0.80
CA ARG A 144 13.93 -8.08 -1.43
C ARG A 144 14.04 -7.96 -2.95
N GLY A 145 15.02 -8.64 -3.54
CA GLY A 145 15.26 -8.61 -4.98
C GLY A 145 16.14 -9.77 -5.41
N LEU A 146 16.03 -10.10 -6.69
CA LEU A 146 16.90 -11.03 -7.39
C LEU A 146 17.50 -10.25 -8.55
N LEU A 147 18.81 -10.41 -8.72
CA LEU A 147 19.50 -9.93 -9.90
C LEU A 147 19.76 -11.14 -10.78
N PHE A 148 19.21 -11.10 -11.99
CA PHE A 148 19.53 -12.08 -13.02
C PHE A 148 20.65 -11.48 -13.86
N GLU A 149 21.79 -12.16 -13.88
CA GLU A 149 22.92 -11.84 -14.74
C GLU A 149 23.11 -13.03 -15.69
N GLY A 150 23.22 -12.76 -16.98
CA GLY A 150 23.28 -13.76 -18.04
C GLY A 150 23.75 -13.14 -19.34
#